data_AF-A0A418GKQ0-F1
#
_entry.id   AF-A0A418GKQ0-F1
#
_cell.length_a   1.000
_cell.length_b   1.000
_cell.length_c   1.000
_cell.angle_alpha   90.00
_cell.angle_beta   90.00
_cell.angle_gamma   90.00
#
_symmetry.space_group_name_H-M   'P 1'
#
loop_
_entity.id
_entity.type
_entity.pdbx_description
1 polymer ?
#
loop_
_entity_poly.entity_id
_entity_poly.type
_entity_poly.pdbx_seq_one_letter_code
_entity_poly.pdbx_strand_id
1 'polypeptide(L)'
;SDCERMAMTLSGYNGGLGWVQRDRRLASQKGLDSTRWFGHVATVNAGRSTASWRENRHYPQRILFTLAPRYLSWGGASCVGT
;
A
#
# COMPACT_ATOMS: atom_id res chain seq x y z
N SER A 1 -8.35 -5.92 6.04
CA SER A 1 -9.09 -6.50 4.90
C SER A 1 -8.12 -7.00 3.85
N ASP A 2 -8.59 -7.72 2.82
CA ASP A 2 -7.75 -8.17 1.71
C ASP A 2 -7.10 -7.00 0.95
N CYS A 3 -7.78 -5.85 0.88
CA CYS A 3 -7.25 -4.64 0.26
C CYS A 3 -6.05 -4.04 0.99
N GLU A 4 -6.08 -4.03 2.33
CA GLU A 4 -4.94 -3.58 3.15
C GLU A 4 -3.71 -4.47 2.88
N ARG A 5 -3.92 -5.79 2.86
CA ARG A 5 -2.87 -6.77 2.58
C ARG A 5 -2.33 -6.61 1.15
N MET A 6 -3.21 -6.48 0.16
CA MET A 6 -2.82 -6.33 -1.24
C MET A 6 -2.05 -5.02 -1.48
N ALA A 7 -2.42 -3.94 -0.80
CA ALA A 7 -1.69 -2.68 -0.91
C ALA A 7 -0.25 -2.79 -0.36
N MET A 8 -0.06 -3.49 0.77
CA MET A 8 1.29 -3.81 1.26
C MET A 8 2.07 -4.70 0.29
N THR A 9 1.42 -5.71 -0.31
CA THR A 9 2.03 -6.57 -1.33
C THR A 9 2.51 -5.77 -2.54
N LEU A 10 1.66 -4.90 -3.10
CA LEU A 10 1.99 -4.06 -4.26
C LEU A 10 3.09 -3.05 -3.93
N SER A 11 3.07 -2.48 -2.72
CA SER A 11 4.15 -1.61 -2.25
C SER A 11 5.48 -2.38 -2.14
N GLY A 12 5.44 -3.61 -1.62
CA GLY A 12 6.60 -4.50 -1.54
C GLY A 12 7.12 -4.93 -2.91
N TYR A 13 6.22 -5.18 -3.87
CA TYR A 13 6.57 -5.51 -5.25
C TYR A 13 7.30 -4.36 -5.96
N ASN A 14 6.76 -3.14 -5.84
CA ASN A 14 7.32 -1.96 -6.51
C ASN A 14 8.57 -1.39 -5.79
N GLY A 15 8.63 -1.46 -4.46
CA GLY A 15 9.63 -0.77 -3.65
C GLY A 15 10.38 -1.62 -2.63
N GLY A 16 10.24 -2.95 -2.69
CA GLY A 16 10.93 -3.92 -1.83
C GLY A 16 10.25 -4.17 -0.47
N LEU A 17 10.10 -5.45 -0.12
CA LEU A 17 9.48 -5.89 1.15
C LEU A 17 10.20 -5.34 2.40
N GLY A 18 11.54 -5.27 2.36
CA GLY A 18 12.32 -4.77 3.49
C GLY A 18 11.93 -3.34 3.90
N TRP A 19 11.55 -2.51 2.93
CA TRP A 19 11.07 -1.18 3.22
C TRP A 19 9.65 -1.14 3.76
N VAL A 20 8.76 -2.04 3.32
CA VAL A 20 7.41 -2.18 3.92
C VAL A 20 7.53 -2.52 5.40
N GLN A 21 8.43 -3.44 5.76
CA GLN A 21 8.63 -3.80 7.18
C GLN A 21 9.17 -2.63 8.02
N ARG A 22 10.07 -1.81 7.45
CA ARG A 22 10.55 -0.58 8.10
C ARG A 22 9.41 0.42 8.32
N ASP A 23 8.57 0.64 7.32
CA ASP A 23 7.41 1.52 7.45
C ASP A 23 6.40 1.00 8.48
N ARG A 24 6.15 -0.32 8.52
CA ARG A 24 5.29 -0.95 9.53
C ARG A 24 5.81 -0.72 10.95
N ARG A 25 7.12 -0.89 11.16
CA ARG A 25 7.76 -0.61 12.45
C ARG A 25 7.61 0.86 12.83
N LEU A 26 7.85 1.78 11.90
CA LEU A 26 7.70 3.21 12.13
C LEU A 26 6.24 3.59 12.41
N ALA A 27 5.28 2.97 11.73
CA ALA A 27 3.85 3.16 11.98
C ALA A 27 3.49 2.78 13.41
N SER A 28 3.88 1.59 13.88
CA SER A 28 3.67 1.18 15.28
C SER A 28 4.29 2.17 16.28
N GLN A 29 5.51 2.64 16.03
CA GLN A 29 6.18 3.62 16.89
C GLN A 29 5.45 4.96 16.97
N LYS A 30 4.68 5.30 15.93
CA LYS A 30 3.84 6.51 15.88
C LYS A 30 2.40 6.27 16.37
N GLY A 31 2.10 5.11 16.94
CA GLY A 31 0.75 4.76 17.41
C GLY A 31 -0.24 4.43 16.30
N LEU A 32 0.24 4.19 15.07
CA LEU A 32 -0.59 3.75 13.95
C LEU A 32 -0.69 2.22 13.94
N ASP A 33 -1.75 1.71 13.31
CA ASP A 33 -1.96 0.27 13.13
C ASP A 33 -1.07 -0.27 12.01
N SER A 34 0.00 -0.98 12.38
CA SER A 34 0.94 -1.59 11.42
C SER A 34 0.37 -2.74 10.58
N THR A 35 -0.87 -3.16 10.84
CA THR A 35 -1.60 -4.14 10.02
C THR A 35 -2.47 -3.48 8.96
N ARG A 36 -2.66 -2.16 9.04
CA ARG A 36 -3.41 -1.36 8.07
C ARG A 36 -2.48 -0.56 7.17
N TRP A 37 -2.80 -0.51 5.90
CA TRP A 37 -2.09 0.27 4.90
C TRP A 37 -2.70 1.67 4.78
N PHE A 38 -3.98 1.76 4.40
CA PHE A 38 -4.65 3.01 4.10
C PHE A 38 -4.85 3.85 5.37
N GLY A 39 -4.33 5.08 5.37
CA GLY A 39 -4.35 5.97 6.53
C GLY A 39 -3.37 5.60 7.66
N HIS A 40 -2.66 4.47 7.55
CA HIS A 40 -1.70 4.00 8.56
C HIS A 40 -0.31 3.88 7.94
N VAL A 41 0.15 2.68 7.57
CA VAL A 41 1.51 2.45 7.02
C VAL A 41 1.81 3.31 5.78
N ALA A 42 0.81 3.61 4.95
CA ALA A 42 0.99 4.44 3.76
C ALA A 42 1.44 5.88 4.07
N THR A 43 1.13 6.39 5.27
CA THR A 43 1.36 7.78 5.67
C THR A 43 2.77 8.05 6.20
N VAL A 44 3.53 7.00 6.51
CA VAL A 44 4.88 7.13 7.03
C VAL A 44 5.93 6.86 5.96
N ASN A 45 7.13 7.41 6.16
CA ASN A 45 8.31 7.16 5.33
C ASN A 45 9.50 6.85 6.24
N ALA A 46 9.97 5.60 6.26
CA ALA A 46 11.11 5.19 7.08
C ALA A 46 12.50 5.52 6.48
N GLY A 47 12.60 6.56 5.64
CA GLY A 47 13.86 7.07 5.12
C GLY A 47 14.12 6.82 3.63
N ARG A 48 13.09 6.50 2.84
CA ARG A 48 13.22 6.54 1.38
C ARG A 48 13.36 7.99 0.91
N SER A 49 13.98 8.19 -0.26
CA SER A 49 13.93 9.49 -0.95
C SER A 49 12.48 9.90 -1.19
N THR A 50 12.21 11.21 -1.23
CA THR A 50 10.86 11.73 -1.43
C THR A 50 10.26 11.24 -2.76
N ALA A 51 11.07 11.15 -3.82
CA ALA A 51 10.62 10.64 -5.12
C ALA A 51 10.24 9.16 -5.05
N SER A 52 11.11 8.31 -4.49
CA SER A 52 10.85 6.87 -4.34
C SER A 52 9.67 6.58 -3.43
N TRP A 53 9.48 7.39 -2.37
CA TRP A 53 8.32 7.26 -1.49
C TRP A 53 7.02 7.60 -2.23
N ARG A 54 6.97 8.73 -2.95
CA ARG A 54 5.79 9.13 -3.73
C ARG A 54 5.40 8.07 -4.76
N GLU A 55 6.36 7.59 -5.55
CA GLU A 55 6.12 6.53 -6.53
C GLU A 55 5.55 5.27 -5.87
N ASN A 56 6.18 4.83 -4.78
CA ASN A 56 5.76 3.63 -4.07
C ASN A 56 4.37 3.75 -3.42
N ARG A 57 3.95 4.94 -2.99
CA ARG A 57 2.60 5.16 -2.45
C ARG A 57 1.55 5.29 -3.55
N HIS A 58 1.94 5.86 -4.68
CA HIS A 58 1.07 5.98 -5.84
C HIS A 58 0.74 4.61 -6.46
N TYR A 59 1.73 3.72 -6.56
CA TYR A 59 1.57 2.44 -7.27
C TYR A 59 0.41 1.56 -6.75
N PRO A 60 0.29 1.23 -5.44
CA PRO A 60 -0.85 0.49 -4.92
C PRO A 60 -2.20 1.18 -5.15
N GLN A 61 -2.25 2.52 -5.00
CA GLN A 61 -3.49 3.28 -5.22
C GLN A 61 -3.95 3.17 -6.68
N ARG A 62 -3.03 3.37 -7.63
CA ARG A 62 -3.33 3.28 -9.06
C ARG A 62 -3.82 1.89 -9.45
N ILE A 63 -3.14 0.84 -8.96
CA ILE A 63 -3.53 -0.54 -9.28
C ILE A 63 -4.90 -0.85 -8.70
N LEU A 64 -5.11 -0.62 -7.39
CA LEU A 64 -6.31 -1.07 -6.69
C LEU A 64 -7.56 -0.25 -7.03
N PHE A 65 -7.42 1.06 -7.23
CA PHE A 65 -8.58 1.95 -7.38
C PHE A 65 -8.78 2.48 -8.80
N THR A 66 -7.80 2.35 -9.69
CA THR A 66 -7.92 2.87 -11.07
C THR A 66 -7.88 1.75 -12.11
N LEU A 67 -6.98 0.77 -11.95
CA LEU A 67 -6.77 -0.27 -12.96
C LEU A 67 -7.60 -1.53 -12.69
N ALA A 68 -7.53 -2.10 -11.48
CA ALA A 68 -8.28 -3.31 -11.12
C ALA A 68 -9.80 -3.22 -11.39
N PRO A 69 -10.49 -2.09 -11.12
CA PRO A 69 -11.92 -1.97 -11.41
C PRO A 69 -12.27 -2.14 -12.89
N ARG A 70 -11.35 -1.82 -13.81
CA ARG A 70 -11.58 -1.95 -15.26
C ARG A 70 -11.71 -3.40 -15.71
N TYR A 71 -11.22 -4.33 -14.91
CA TYR A 71 -11.19 -5.76 -15.23
C TYR A 71 -12.27 -6.55 -14.46
N LEU A 72 -13.20 -5.87 -13.77
CA LEU A 72 -14.26 -6.54 -13.01
C LEU A 72 -15.11 -7.50 -13.87
N SER A 73 -15.30 -7.18 -15.15
CA SER A 73 -16.03 -8.04 -16.09
C SER A 73 -15.29 -9.33 -16.47
N TRP A 74 -13.98 -9.41 -16.23
CA TRP A 74 -13.17 -10.60 -16.52
C TRP A 74 -13.04 -11.53 -15.30
N GLY A 75 -13.72 -11.19 -14.21
CA GLY A 75 -13.67 -11.89 -12.92
C GLY A 75 -12.59 -11.33 -11.99
N GLY A 76 -12.90 -11.25 -10.69
CA GLY A 76 -11.95 -10.87 -9.65
C GLY A 76 -12.54 -9.97 -8.55
N ALA A 77 -11.82 -9.89 -7.43
CA ALA A 77 -12.11 -8.96 -6.33
C ALA A 77 -11.54 -7.57 -6.63
N SER A 78 -12.25 -6.52 -6.22
CA SER A 78 -11.81 -5.13 -6.30
C SER A 78 -11.84 -4.48 -4.92
N CYS A 79 -11.02 -3.46 -4.74
CA CYS A 79 -10.99 -2.64 -3.53
C CYS A 79 -11.87 -1.39 -3.62
N VAL A 80 -12.55 -1.19 -4.75
CA VAL A 80 -13.55 -0.12 -4.89
C VAL A 80 -14.87 -0.61 -4.28
N GLY A 81 -15.45 0.16 -3.36
CA GLY A 81 -16.74 -0.13 -2.74
C GLY A 81 -16.70 -0.86 -1.39
N THR A 82 -15.51 -1.05 -0.81
CA THR A 82 -15.30 -1.53 0.57
C THR A 82 -14.85 -0.41 1.50
#